data_AF-A0ABD2Y9K9-F1
#
_entry.id   AF-A0ABD2Y9K9-F1
#
_cell.length_a   1.000
_cell.length_b   1.000
_cell.length_c   1.000
_cell.angle_alpha   90.00
_cell.angle_beta   90.00
_cell.angle_gamma   90.00
#
_symmetry.space_group_name_H-M   'P 1'
#
loop_
_entity.id
_entity.type
_entity.pdbx_description
1 polymer ?
#
loop_
_entity_poly.entity_id
_entity_poly.type
_entity_poly.pdbx_seq_one_letter_code
_entity_poly.pdbx_strand_id
1 'polypeptide(L)'
;MADGTPEEHPEEHTSPEASPSVVLIDSGGDDKNDNKSSESSTGRCLSTLISSIIQDFDNKAEDTIRSQDQLSFALDRLTGELDQLLDDAPLPFIMQHAARISGVRKRVTSLNSVLKSIQRRVDNIDRMLSAASFQEKVPTESRATC
;
A
#
# COMPACT_ATOMS: atom_id res chain seq x y z
N MET A 1 11.00 -8.68 66.59
CA MET A 1 10.12 -7.54 66.28
C MET A 1 9.38 -7.91 65.01
N ALA A 2 8.06 -8.01 65.13
CA ALA A 2 7.13 -8.43 64.10
C ALA A 2 6.37 -7.20 63.58
N ASP A 3 6.03 -7.20 62.30
CA ASP A 3 4.82 -6.58 61.72
C ASP A 3 4.73 -7.07 60.26
N GLY A 4 3.67 -7.66 59.71
CA GLY A 4 2.26 -7.62 60.10
C GLY A 4 1.45 -7.00 58.94
N THR A 5 0.88 -7.84 58.10
CA THR A 5 -0.15 -7.61 57.04
C THR A 5 -1.35 -6.74 57.52
N PRO A 6 -2.25 -6.19 56.66
CA PRO A 6 -3.00 -6.93 55.63
C PRO A 6 -3.57 -6.16 54.41
N GLU A 7 -4.21 -6.95 53.53
CA GLU A 7 -5.09 -6.58 52.41
C GLU A 7 -6.26 -5.65 52.79
N GLU A 8 -6.85 -4.97 51.80
CA GLU A 8 -8.26 -5.17 51.38
C GLU A 8 -8.64 -4.24 50.19
N HIS A 9 -9.26 -4.84 49.17
CA HIS A 9 -10.33 -4.26 48.34
C HIS A 9 -11.65 -4.69 49.04
N PRO A 10 -12.83 -4.01 49.02
CA PRO A 10 -13.54 -3.77 47.75
C PRO A 10 -14.72 -2.74 47.66
N GLU A 11 -15.33 -2.67 46.45
CA GLU A 11 -16.70 -2.25 46.03
C GLU A 11 -17.14 -0.78 46.27
N GLU A 12 -18.09 -0.13 45.57
CA GLU A 12 -18.92 -0.27 44.36
C GLU A 12 -19.52 1.16 44.15
N HIS A 13 -20.15 1.47 43.01
CA HIS A 13 -21.48 2.11 42.94
C HIS A 13 -21.80 2.74 41.56
N THR A 14 -22.81 2.10 40.92
CA THR A 14 -23.99 2.69 40.24
C THR A 14 -23.91 3.29 38.82
N SER A 15 -24.22 2.45 37.80
CA SER A 15 -25.35 2.46 36.80
C SER A 15 -25.98 3.77 36.26
N PRO A 16 -26.80 3.77 35.16
CA PRO A 16 -27.08 2.74 34.12
C PRO A 16 -27.21 3.29 32.65
N GLU A 17 -27.49 2.35 31.73
CA GLU A 17 -28.39 2.48 30.55
C GLU A 17 -27.97 3.20 29.27
N ALA A 18 -27.77 2.41 28.21
CA ALA A 18 -28.25 2.74 26.87
C ALA A 18 -28.45 1.44 26.07
N SER A 19 -29.67 0.90 26.11
CA SER A 19 -30.14 -0.13 25.19
C SER A 19 -30.21 0.42 23.75
N PRO A 20 -29.78 -0.29 22.69
CA PRO A 20 -30.08 0.13 21.33
C PRO A 20 -31.51 -0.28 20.99
N SER A 21 -32.42 0.69 20.89
CA SER A 21 -33.79 0.47 20.41
C SER A 21 -33.78 0.02 18.94
N VAL A 22 -34.19 -1.21 18.69
CA VAL A 22 -34.44 -1.72 17.33
C VAL A 22 -35.79 -1.17 16.87
N VAL A 23 -35.76 -0.21 15.95
CA VAL A 23 -36.97 0.35 15.34
C VAL A 23 -37.45 -0.63 14.25
N LEU A 24 -38.64 -1.21 14.43
CA LEU A 24 -39.34 -1.95 13.39
C LEU A 24 -39.72 -0.97 12.27
N ILE A 25 -39.27 -1.27 11.04
CA ILE A 25 -39.73 -0.55 9.84
C ILE A 25 -40.91 -1.33 9.26
N ASP A 26 -42.07 -0.68 9.36
CA ASP A 26 -43.35 -1.08 8.81
C ASP A 26 -43.29 -1.30 7.29
N SER A 27 -43.88 -2.40 6.83
CA SER A 27 -44.05 -2.73 5.42
C SER A 27 -45.41 -2.19 4.95
N GLY A 28 -45.39 -1.05 4.27
CA GLY A 28 -46.54 -0.48 3.57
C GLY A 28 -46.08 0.17 2.28
N GLY A 29 -46.45 -0.43 1.15
CA GLY A 29 -45.89 -0.13 -0.17
C GLY A 29 -46.35 1.19 -0.79
N ASP A 30 -45.57 1.65 -1.77
CA ASP A 30 -46.11 2.31 -2.94
C ASP A 30 -45.17 2.08 -4.13
N ASP A 31 -45.77 1.60 -5.22
CA ASP A 31 -45.12 1.11 -6.43
C ASP A 31 -44.63 2.30 -7.27
N LYS A 32 -43.40 2.75 -7.01
CA LYS A 32 -42.65 3.58 -7.95
C LYS A 32 -41.52 2.74 -8.52
N ASN A 33 -41.73 2.30 -9.75
CA ASN A 33 -40.73 1.75 -10.66
C ASN A 33 -39.65 2.80 -10.95
N ASP A 34 -38.83 3.09 -9.93
CA ASP A 34 -37.52 3.67 -10.11
C ASP A 34 -36.61 2.50 -10.47
N ASN A 35 -36.14 2.49 -11.71
CA ASN A 35 -35.13 1.58 -12.23
C ASN A 35 -33.79 1.86 -11.51
N LYS A 36 -33.75 1.66 -10.19
CA LYS A 36 -32.54 1.69 -9.37
C LYS A 36 -31.79 0.43 -9.76
N SER A 37 -30.85 0.62 -10.68
CA SER A 37 -29.78 -0.30 -11.04
C SER A 37 -29.46 -1.18 -9.82
N SER A 38 -29.92 -2.43 -9.87
CA SER A 38 -29.66 -3.42 -8.83
C SER A 38 -28.21 -3.83 -8.97
N GLU A 39 -27.32 -2.96 -8.51
CA GLU A 39 -25.92 -3.29 -8.28
C GLU A 39 -25.92 -4.46 -7.30
N SER A 40 -25.56 -5.65 -7.78
CA SER A 40 -25.62 -6.84 -6.95
C SER A 40 -24.79 -6.58 -5.69
N SER A 41 -25.35 -6.91 -4.52
CA SER A 41 -24.65 -6.74 -3.23
C SER A 41 -23.27 -7.42 -3.25
N THR A 42 -23.13 -8.49 -4.04
CA THR A 42 -21.86 -9.15 -4.36
C THR A 42 -20.88 -8.27 -5.13
N GLY A 43 -21.34 -7.49 -6.12
CA GLY A 43 -20.53 -6.53 -6.87
C GLY A 43 -20.02 -5.39 -5.98
N ARG A 44 -20.87 -4.86 -5.10
CA ARG A 44 -20.47 -3.87 -4.07
C ARG A 44 -19.39 -4.42 -3.15
N CYS A 45 -19.60 -5.64 -2.66
CA CYS A 45 -18.65 -6.30 -1.77
C CYS A 45 -17.30 -6.55 -2.48
N LEU A 46 -17.33 -7.06 -3.71
CA LEU A 46 -16.12 -7.31 -4.49
C LEU A 46 -15.37 -6.01 -4.82
N SER A 47 -16.09 -4.95 -5.20
CA SER A 47 -15.53 -3.63 -5.47
C SER A 47 -14.87 -3.03 -4.22
N THR A 48 -15.51 -3.18 -3.06
CA THR A 48 -14.97 -2.71 -1.78
C THR A 48 -13.70 -3.48 -1.39
N LEU A 49 -13.71 -4.82 -1.55
CA LEU A 49 -12.57 -5.67 -1.28
C LEU A 49 -11.37 -5.33 -2.18
N ILE A 50 -11.61 -5.18 -3.50
CA ILE A 50 -10.56 -4.82 -4.45
C ILE A 50 -10.02 -3.42 -4.16
N SER A 51 -10.89 -2.46 -3.83
CA SER A 51 -10.47 -1.10 -3.46
C SER A 51 -9.61 -1.10 -2.20
N SER A 52 -9.98 -1.89 -1.19
CA SER A 52 -9.18 -2.05 0.04
C SER A 52 -7.81 -2.66 -0.25
N ILE A 53 -7.76 -3.72 -1.06
CA ILE A 53 -6.49 -4.38 -1.42
C ILE A 53 -5.60 -3.41 -2.18
N ILE A 54 -6.14 -2.67 -3.16
CA ILE A 54 -5.39 -1.66 -3.92
C ILE A 54 -4.84 -0.60 -2.96
N GLN A 55 -5.66 -0.12 -2.02
CA GLN A 55 -5.24 0.86 -1.03
C GLN A 55 -4.12 0.32 -0.11
N ASP A 56 -4.20 -0.93 0.33
CA ASP A 56 -3.17 -1.55 1.15
C ASP A 56 -1.84 -1.71 0.39
N PHE A 57 -1.92 -2.08 -0.89
CA PHE A 57 -0.75 -2.14 -1.76
C PHE A 57 -0.15 -0.76 -2.03
N ASP A 58 -0.98 0.25 -2.27
CA ASP A 58 -0.54 1.63 -2.49
C ASP A 58 0.15 2.17 -1.23
N ASN A 59 -0.43 1.96 -0.04
CA ASN A 59 0.19 2.33 1.24
C ASN A 59 1.57 1.67 1.43
N LYS A 60 1.66 0.37 1.15
CA LYS A 60 2.92 -0.38 1.28
C LYS A 60 3.97 0.03 0.23
N ALA A 61 3.53 0.41 -0.97
CA ALA A 61 4.39 0.96 -2.00
C ALA A 61 4.96 2.31 -1.56
N GLU A 62 4.13 3.20 -1.00
CA GLU A 62 4.55 4.49 -0.46
C GLU A 62 5.54 4.35 0.70
N ASP A 63 5.28 3.46 1.65
CA ASP A 63 6.21 3.19 2.76
C ASP A 63 7.56 2.63 2.25
N THR A 64 7.53 1.80 1.21
CA THR A 64 8.75 1.28 0.58
C THR A 64 9.53 2.38 -0.11
N ILE A 65 8.86 3.29 -0.82
CA ILE A 65 9.49 4.45 -1.47
C ILE A 65 10.15 5.33 -0.42
N ARG A 66 9.44 5.66 0.67
CA ARG A 66 9.98 6.46 1.78
C ARG A 66 11.20 5.80 2.43
N SER A 67 11.16 4.49 2.66
CA SER A 67 12.30 3.74 3.21
C SER A 67 13.51 3.76 2.26
N GLN A 68 13.27 3.69 0.95
CA GLN A 68 14.32 3.79 -0.06
C GLN A 68 14.90 5.19 -0.17
N ASP A 69 14.10 6.25 -0.03
CA ASP A 69 14.58 7.63 0.02
C ASP A 69 15.48 7.86 1.24
N GLN A 70 15.05 7.34 2.39
CA GLN A 70 15.85 7.39 3.62
C GLN A 70 17.18 6.63 3.48
N LEU A 71 17.15 5.46 2.83
CA LEU A 71 18.36 4.69 2.53
C LEU A 71 19.27 5.44 1.56
N SER A 72 18.70 6.07 0.52
CA SER A 72 19.47 6.89 -0.43
C SER A 72 20.19 8.01 0.31
N PHE A 73 19.48 8.75 1.16
CA PHE A 73 20.06 9.82 1.98
C PHE A 73 21.17 9.31 2.90
N ALA A 74 20.94 8.20 3.62
CA ALA A 74 21.94 7.61 4.50
C ALA A 74 23.22 7.22 3.73
N LEU A 75 23.05 6.71 2.52
CA LEU A 75 24.16 6.32 1.69
C LEU A 75 24.90 7.51 1.06
N ASP A 76 24.21 8.60 0.73
CA ASP A 76 24.83 9.85 0.25
C ASP A 76 25.66 10.46 1.39
N ARG A 77 25.14 10.46 2.61
CA ARG A 77 25.89 10.89 3.80
C ARG A 77 27.15 10.06 4.02
N LEU A 78 27.03 8.73 3.99
CA LEU A 78 28.18 7.84 4.13
C LEU A 78 29.21 8.04 3.01
N THR A 79 28.75 8.40 1.80
CA THR A 79 29.64 8.70 0.67
C THR A 79 30.42 9.98 0.95
N GLY A 80 29.77 11.02 1.47
CA GLY A 80 30.44 12.24 1.93
C GLY A 80 31.44 12.00 3.06
N GLU A 81 31.09 11.17 4.05
CA GLU A 81 32.00 10.77 5.12
C GLU A 81 33.23 10.01 4.57
N LEU A 82 33.03 9.18 3.54
CA LEU A 82 34.11 8.45 2.89
C LEU A 82 35.03 9.38 2.08
N ASP A 83 34.45 10.34 1.35
CA ASP A 83 35.19 11.36 0.61
C ASP A 83 36.01 12.23 1.57
N GLN A 84 35.46 12.60 2.73
CA GLN A 84 36.17 13.33 3.77
C GLN A 84 37.31 12.52 4.40
N LEU A 85 37.08 11.22 4.64
CA LEU A 85 38.14 10.33 5.16
C LEU A 85 39.27 10.12 4.14
N LEU A 86 38.98 10.26 2.85
CA LEU A 86 39.98 10.22 1.77
C LEU A 86 40.79 11.51 1.67
N ASP A 87 40.15 12.66 1.88
CA ASP A 87 40.86 13.95 1.93
C ASP A 87 41.82 14.03 3.14
N ASP A 88 41.47 13.40 4.27
CA ASP A 88 42.27 13.42 5.50
C ASP A 88 43.40 12.34 5.57
N ALA A 89 43.50 11.42 4.60
CA ALA A 89 44.45 10.29 4.68
C ALA A 89 45.48 10.26 3.51
N PRO A 90 46.78 10.51 3.76
CA PRO A 90 47.81 10.49 2.73
C PRO A 90 48.30 9.05 2.45
N LEU A 91 47.44 8.10 2.05
CA LEU A 91 47.89 6.81 1.49
C LEU A 91 46.98 6.27 0.35
N PRO A 92 47.53 6.05 -0.86
CA PRO A 92 46.78 5.85 -2.11
C PRO A 92 45.98 4.53 -2.21
N PHE A 93 46.20 3.58 -1.30
CA PHE A 93 45.59 2.25 -1.40
C PHE A 93 44.09 2.24 -1.00
N ILE A 94 43.72 2.98 0.06
CA ILE A 94 42.32 3.06 0.49
C ILE A 94 41.47 3.84 -0.54
N MET A 95 42.05 4.88 -1.16
CA MET A 95 41.42 5.69 -2.22
C MET A 95 40.98 4.86 -3.43
N GLN A 96 41.84 3.95 -3.91
CA GLN A 96 41.49 3.11 -5.05
C GLN A 96 40.36 2.13 -4.73
N HIS A 97 40.38 1.50 -3.55
CA HIS A 97 39.36 0.54 -3.16
C HIS A 97 38.00 1.20 -2.88
N ALA A 98 37.99 2.34 -2.19
CA ALA A 98 36.82 3.18 -2.00
C ALA A 98 36.19 3.63 -3.34
N ALA A 99 36.99 4.16 -4.25
CA ALA A 99 36.54 4.59 -5.58
C ALA A 99 35.97 3.43 -6.39
N ARG A 100 36.58 2.23 -6.33
CA ARG A 100 36.05 1.03 -7.01
C ARG A 100 34.73 0.58 -6.43
N ILE A 101 34.56 0.58 -5.11
CA ILE A 101 33.30 0.22 -4.45
C ILE A 101 32.21 1.24 -4.82
N SER A 102 32.52 2.54 -4.83
CA SER A 102 31.61 3.59 -5.30
C SER A 102 31.20 3.39 -6.77
N GLY A 103 32.15 3.07 -7.65
CA GLY A 103 31.87 2.78 -9.06
C GLY A 103 31.03 1.52 -9.28
N VAL A 104 31.22 0.46 -8.48
CA VAL A 104 30.34 -0.71 -8.49
C VAL A 104 28.93 -0.31 -8.06
N ARG A 105 28.80 0.43 -6.95
CA ARG A 105 27.51 0.87 -6.41
C ARG A 105 26.73 1.76 -7.39
N LYS A 106 27.37 2.73 -8.05
CA LYS A 106 26.75 3.58 -9.08
C LYS A 106 26.14 2.76 -10.22
N ARG A 107 26.86 1.74 -10.70
CA ARG A 107 26.36 0.84 -11.75
C ARG A 107 25.19 0.00 -11.28
N VAL A 108 25.25 -0.53 -10.06
CA VAL A 108 24.14 -1.29 -9.46
C VAL A 108 22.89 -0.41 -9.30
N THR A 109 23.04 0.83 -8.83
CA THR A 109 21.93 1.79 -8.75
C THR A 109 21.34 2.12 -10.11
N SER A 110 22.18 2.40 -11.11
CA SER A 110 21.72 2.64 -12.49
C SER A 110 20.95 1.44 -13.04
N LEU A 111 21.45 0.23 -12.82
CA LEU A 111 20.80 -1.00 -13.27
C LEU A 111 19.46 -1.22 -12.55
N ASN A 112 19.41 -0.96 -11.24
CA ASN A 112 18.18 -1.04 -10.45
C ASN A 112 17.12 -0.06 -10.97
N SER A 113 17.51 1.16 -11.32
CA SER A 113 16.62 2.16 -11.94
C SER A 113 16.05 1.68 -13.28
N VAL A 114 16.91 1.08 -14.12
CA VAL A 114 16.48 0.48 -15.40
C VAL A 114 15.51 -0.66 -15.18
N LEU A 115 15.77 -1.58 -14.24
CA LEU A 115 14.87 -2.67 -13.90
C LEU A 115 13.52 -2.17 -13.41
N LYS A 116 13.49 -1.17 -12.53
CA LYS A 116 12.24 -0.52 -12.08
C LYS A 116 11.46 0.11 -13.24
N SER A 117 12.16 0.67 -14.22
CA SER A 117 11.53 1.21 -15.43
C SER A 117 10.92 0.11 -16.30
N ILE A 118 11.63 -1.02 -16.47
CA ILE A 118 11.14 -2.19 -17.20
C ILE A 118 9.91 -2.78 -16.51
N GLN A 119 9.96 -2.96 -15.19
CA GLN A 119 8.83 -3.49 -14.43
C GLN A 119 7.58 -2.62 -14.60
N ARG A 120 7.71 -1.29 -14.45
CA ARG A 120 6.60 -0.36 -14.72
C ARG A 120 6.02 -0.49 -16.13
N ARG A 121 6.86 -0.74 -17.14
CA ARG A 121 6.40 -0.95 -18.51
C ARG A 121 5.64 -2.26 -18.67
N VAL A 122 6.12 -3.34 -18.04
CA VAL A 122 5.45 -4.65 -18.05
C VAL A 122 4.09 -4.53 -17.34
N ASP A 123 4.05 -3.89 -16.17
CA ASP A 123 2.80 -3.69 -15.43
C ASP A 123 1.81 -2.82 -16.20
N ASN A 124 2.29 -1.82 -16.96
CA ASN A 124 1.43 -1.01 -17.83
C ASN A 124 0.83 -1.82 -18.98
N ILE A 125 1.65 -2.67 -19.61
CA ILE A 125 1.19 -3.61 -20.65
C ILE A 125 0.17 -4.58 -20.07
N ASP A 126 0.44 -5.16 -18.90
CA ASP A 126 -0.47 -6.09 -18.22
C ASP A 126 -1.82 -5.44 -17.89
N ARG A 127 -1.81 -4.18 -17.43
CA ARG A 127 -3.02 -3.38 -17.24
C ARG A 127 -3.76 -3.08 -18.53
N MET A 128 -3.05 -2.74 -19.61
CA MET A 128 -3.68 -2.52 -20.92
C MET A 128 -4.31 -3.80 -21.48
N LEU A 129 -3.64 -4.94 -21.35
CA LEU A 129 -4.16 -6.24 -21.77
C LEU A 129 -5.35 -6.67 -20.91
N SER A 130 -5.27 -6.46 -19.60
CA SER A 130 -6.39 -6.67 -18.68
C SER A 130 -7.56 -5.75 -19.02
N ALA A 131 -7.33 -4.49 -19.38
CA ALA A 131 -8.39 -3.57 -19.82
C ALA A 131 -8.98 -3.95 -21.19
N ALA A 132 -8.15 -4.46 -22.12
CA ALA A 132 -8.58 -4.90 -23.44
C ALA A 132 -9.41 -6.18 -23.38
N SER A 133 -9.11 -7.11 -22.46
CA SER A 133 -9.91 -8.31 -22.26
C SER A 133 -11.31 -8.03 -21.69
N PHE A 134 -11.54 -6.86 -21.06
CA PHE A 134 -12.88 -6.38 -20.71
C PHE A 134 -13.62 -5.71 -21.88
N GLN A 135 -12.94 -5.31 -22.95
CA GLN A 135 -13.59 -4.75 -24.15
C GLN A 135 -14.05 -5.81 -25.16
N GLU A 136 -13.67 -7.08 -24.99
CA GLU A 136 -14.15 -8.20 -25.81
C GLU A 136 -15.59 -8.65 -25.45
N LYS A 137 -16.38 -7.79 -24.80
CA LYS A 137 -17.81 -8.08 -24.57
C LYS A 137 -18.67 -6.82 -24.49
N VAL A 138 -18.76 -6.09 -25.61
CA VAL A 138 -19.93 -5.22 -25.88
C VAL A 138 -20.61 -5.72 -27.17
N PRO A 139 -21.85 -6.22 -27.09
CA PRO A 139 -22.56 -6.83 -28.20
C PRO A 139 -23.19 -5.76 -29.10
N THR A 140 -23.04 -5.92 -30.41
CA THR A 140 -23.87 -5.28 -31.46
C THR A 140 -24.11 -6.34 -32.53
N GLU A 141 -25.19 -7.12 -32.40
CA GLU A 141 -26.54 -6.86 -32.92
C GLU A 141 -26.64 -6.91 -34.47
N SER A 142 -27.19 -8.04 -34.93
CA SER A 142 -28.21 -8.21 -35.98
C SER A 142 -28.17 -7.36 -37.26
N ARG A 143 -27.96 -8.00 -38.44
CA ARG A 143 -28.93 -7.98 -39.57
C ARG A 143 -28.55 -8.84 -40.78
N ALA A 144 -29.48 -9.75 -41.11
CA ALA A 144 -29.94 -10.21 -42.43
C ALA A 144 -28.93 -10.60 -43.54
N THR A 145 -28.96 -11.87 -43.94
CA THR A 145 -29.13 -12.26 -45.36
C THR A 145 -29.54 -13.72 -45.50
N CYS A 146 -30.73 -13.95 -46.09
CA CYS A 146 -31.23 -15.06 -46.90
C CYS A 146 -32.73 -15.24 -46.66
#